data_AF-A0ABC8UC59-F1
#
_entry.id   AF-A0ABC8UC59-F1
#
_cell.length_a   1.000
_cell.length_b   1.000
_cell.length_c   1.000
_cell.angle_alpha   90.00
_cell.angle_beta   90.00
_cell.angle_gamma   90.00
#
_symmetry.space_group_name_H-M   'P 1'
#
loop_
_entity.id
_entity.type
_entity.pdbx_description
1 polymer ?
#
loop_
_entity_poly.entity_id
_entity_poly.type
_entity_poly.pdbx_seq_one_letter_code
_entity_poly.pdbx_strand_id
1 'polypeptide(L)'
;MNCFLWFIVFSKRKEPPMFPFNAEMETDKISKLPGHIMDRILSHLSLRDAVRTSVLSSRWRYKWVTLPHLVFDNQSVVLSSQDQTLIKNRIVNIIDHVLLLHVGPIHKFKLSHRELQGASDIDRWILFLSRGSVKEFVLEIWKGLRYKLPSSLFICQKLIHLELFNCLLKPPPKFDGFKILNSLDLQHITMDQDVFEHMISSCPLLERLTLMNFDGFIHLNICAPNLLFFDVGGVFENVSLENTFHLAIVSIGLYANAGYDQNVILGNTGNMIKFFAHLPRIQRLEVQCFFLKYLAAGKVPGRLPTPCIELNYLSIRINFNDVEENLAALCLLRSCPNIQELEMLARPEEQTSVRAVANILEEDYLSCPFNQLQLVKIAGISGGRQELDFINFLLANSPVLERMTIKPAALDGALELLKELLRLRRASVRAEIIYLDPER
;
A
#
# COMPACT_ATOMS: atom_id res chain seq x y z
N MET A 1 -10.60 35.40 17.80
CA MET A 1 -9.55 36.36 17.37
C MET A 1 -8.45 35.53 16.70
N ASN A 2 -8.05 35.65 15.44
CA ASN A 2 -8.23 36.66 14.39
C ASN A 2 -8.25 35.99 13.01
N CYS A 3 -9.46 35.77 12.45
CA CYS A 3 -9.77 35.53 11.03
C CYS A 3 -11.30 35.40 10.83
N PHE A 4 -12.06 35.18 11.91
CA PHE A 4 -13.52 34.99 11.90
C PHE A 4 -14.36 36.28 11.95
N LEU A 5 -13.77 37.47 11.86
CA LEU A 5 -14.49 38.75 12.00
C LEU A 5 -14.48 39.63 10.74
N TRP A 6 -14.04 39.11 9.60
CA TRP A 6 -14.06 39.87 8.33
C TRP A 6 -15.38 39.78 7.55
N PHE A 7 -16.44 39.22 8.15
CA PHE A 7 -17.75 39.06 7.51
C PHE A 7 -18.86 40.01 8.03
N ILE A 8 -18.57 40.90 8.99
CA ILE A 8 -19.53 41.91 9.45
C ILE A 8 -18.80 43.23 9.74
N VAL A 9 -18.39 43.99 8.72
CA VAL A 9 -18.34 45.47 8.65
C VAL A 9 -17.89 45.83 7.24
N PHE A 10 -18.84 46.04 6.32
CA PHE A 10 -18.69 47.01 5.22
C PHE A 10 -20.09 47.36 4.68
N SER A 11 -20.87 48.02 5.53
CA SER A 11 -21.95 48.92 5.12
C SER A 11 -21.64 50.30 5.69
N LYS A 12 -20.78 51.04 5.00
CA LYS A 12 -20.77 52.50 5.00
C LYS A 12 -20.37 52.97 3.61
N ARG A 13 -21.34 53.51 2.87
CA ARG A 13 -21.07 54.38 1.72
C ARG A 13 -20.18 55.52 2.22
N LYS A 14 -19.00 55.68 1.63
CA LYS A 14 -18.24 56.92 1.62
C LYS A 14 -18.20 57.39 0.17
N GLU A 15 -18.69 58.59 -0.07
CA GLU A 15 -18.53 59.30 -1.35
C GLU A 15 -17.04 59.51 -1.64
N PRO A 16 -16.60 59.47 -2.91
CA PRO A 16 -15.19 59.57 -3.24
C PRO A 16 -14.73 61.03 -3.32
N PRO A 17 -13.47 61.36 -2.94
CA PRO A 17 -12.86 62.61 -3.37
C PRO A 17 -12.41 62.48 -4.83
N MET A 18 -12.79 63.46 -5.66
CA MET A 18 -12.34 63.60 -7.04
C MET A 18 -10.85 64.00 -7.08
N PHE A 19 -10.01 63.10 -7.59
CA PHE A 19 -8.73 63.45 -8.23
C PHE A 19 -8.51 62.56 -9.45
N PRO A 20 -8.15 63.11 -10.63
CA PRO A 20 -7.92 62.32 -11.83
C PRO A 20 -6.51 61.71 -11.76
N PHE A 21 -6.43 60.44 -11.37
CA PHE A 21 -5.22 59.65 -11.54
C PHE A 21 -5.40 58.76 -12.77
N ASN A 22 -4.76 59.13 -13.88
CA ASN A 22 -4.59 58.26 -15.04
C ASN A 22 -3.64 57.12 -14.64
N ALA A 23 -4.21 56.04 -14.09
CA ALA A 23 -3.58 54.73 -14.12
C ALA A 23 -4.09 54.03 -15.37
N GLU A 24 -3.19 53.66 -16.28
CA GLU A 24 -3.49 52.61 -17.25
C GLU A 24 -4.02 51.42 -16.46
N MET A 25 -5.31 51.11 -16.64
CA MET A 25 -5.93 49.96 -16.00
C MET A 25 -5.21 48.71 -16.49
N GLU A 26 -4.26 48.19 -15.69
CA GLU A 26 -3.74 46.84 -15.88
C GLU A 26 -4.94 45.91 -16.01
N THR A 27 -5.16 45.44 -17.23
CA THR A 27 -6.33 44.64 -17.52
C THR A 27 -6.26 43.37 -16.68
N ASP A 28 -7.27 43.13 -15.84
CA ASP A 28 -7.36 41.91 -15.04
C ASP A 28 -7.41 40.68 -15.97
N LYS A 29 -6.24 40.06 -16.17
CA LYS A 29 -6.07 38.89 -17.06
C LYS A 29 -6.65 37.63 -16.44
N ILE A 30 -6.66 37.54 -15.10
CA ILE A 30 -7.12 36.36 -14.35
C ILE A 30 -8.65 36.26 -14.40
N SER A 31 -9.37 37.38 -14.32
CA SER A 31 -10.83 37.38 -14.49
C SER A 31 -11.28 37.13 -15.92
N LYS A 32 -10.41 37.33 -16.92
CA LYS A 32 -10.73 37.09 -18.34
C LYS A 32 -10.55 35.63 -18.77
N LEU A 33 -10.07 34.75 -17.89
CA LEU A 33 -9.87 33.34 -18.23
C LEU A 33 -11.21 32.65 -18.57
N PRO A 34 -11.23 31.77 -19.61
CA PRO A 34 -12.38 30.92 -19.90
C PRO A 34 -12.70 29.95 -18.75
N GLY A 35 -13.97 29.55 -18.63
CA GLY A 35 -14.44 28.63 -17.58
C GLY A 35 -13.60 27.36 -17.45
N HIS A 36 -13.39 26.65 -18.57
CA HIS A 36 -12.63 25.40 -18.59
C HIS A 36 -11.16 25.56 -18.15
N ILE A 37 -10.55 26.73 -18.37
CA ILE A 37 -9.18 26.99 -17.90
C ILE A 37 -9.18 27.20 -16.39
N MET A 38 -10.15 27.94 -15.85
CA MET A 38 -10.31 28.09 -14.40
C MET A 38 -10.54 26.74 -13.73
N ASP A 39 -11.41 25.89 -14.30
CA ASP A 39 -11.70 24.56 -13.77
C ASP A 39 -10.43 23.68 -13.78
N ARG A 40 -9.62 23.76 -14.85
CA ARG A 40 -8.32 23.08 -14.93
C ARG A 40 -7.33 23.59 -13.88
N ILE A 41 -7.21 24.90 -13.69
CA ILE A 41 -6.34 25.48 -12.65
C ILE A 41 -6.76 24.96 -11.27
N LEU A 42 -8.04 25.06 -10.94
CA LEU A 42 -8.56 24.61 -9.64
C LEU A 42 -8.37 23.11 -9.42
N SER A 43 -8.45 22.28 -10.47
CA SER A 43 -8.24 20.83 -10.38
C SER A 43 -6.83 20.43 -9.95
N HIS A 44 -5.86 21.35 -10.07
CA HIS A 44 -4.47 21.14 -9.64
C HIS A 44 -4.18 21.75 -8.26
N LEU A 45 -5.15 22.43 -7.63
CA LEU A 45 -5.01 23.03 -6.32
C LEU A 45 -5.53 22.10 -5.22
N SER A 46 -5.01 22.26 -4.01
CA SER A 46 -5.65 21.72 -2.81
C SER A 46 -7.05 22.32 -2.67
N LEU A 47 -7.99 21.62 -2.01
CA LEU A 47 -9.33 22.15 -1.77
C LEU A 47 -9.29 23.51 -1.06
N ARG A 48 -8.34 23.68 -0.12
CA ARG A 48 -8.11 24.94 0.59
C ARG A 48 -7.72 26.07 -0.35
N ASP A 49 -6.77 25.84 -1.24
CA ASP A 49 -6.28 26.86 -2.14
C ASP A 49 -7.29 27.16 -3.25
N ALA A 50 -8.04 26.14 -3.69
CA ALA A 50 -9.18 26.32 -4.57
C ALA A 50 -10.24 27.24 -3.94
N VAL A 51 -10.61 27.01 -2.68
CA VAL A 51 -11.53 27.90 -1.94
C VAL A 51 -10.94 29.30 -1.80
N ARG A 52 -9.63 29.45 -1.53
CA ARG A 52 -8.96 30.76 -1.44
C ARG A 52 -9.01 31.56 -2.72
N THR A 53 -9.06 30.94 -3.89
CA THR A 53 -9.23 31.68 -5.15
C THR A 53 -10.51 32.53 -5.19
N SER A 54 -11.48 32.25 -4.31
CA SER A 54 -12.74 33.01 -4.20
C SER A 54 -12.56 34.50 -3.94
N VAL A 55 -11.40 34.93 -3.40
CA VAL A 55 -11.11 36.35 -3.17
C VAL A 55 -10.51 37.07 -4.38
N LEU A 56 -10.11 36.33 -5.42
CA LEU A 56 -9.44 36.91 -6.61
C LEU A 56 -10.37 37.81 -7.41
N SER A 57 -11.60 37.37 -7.66
CA SER A 57 -12.64 38.19 -8.28
C SER A 57 -14.04 37.58 -8.13
N SER A 58 -15.08 38.33 -8.52
CA SER A 58 -16.46 37.85 -8.53
C SER A 58 -16.66 36.58 -9.36
N ARG A 59 -15.84 36.38 -10.42
CA ARG A 59 -15.89 35.18 -11.27
C ARG A 59 -15.31 33.94 -10.59
N TRP A 60 -14.32 34.11 -9.72
CA TRP A 60 -13.69 33.01 -8.98
C TRP A 60 -14.43 32.64 -7.69
N ARG A 61 -15.24 33.57 -7.15
CA ARG A 61 -15.92 33.45 -5.84
C ARG A 61 -16.57 32.09 -5.58
N TYR A 62 -17.27 31.54 -6.57
CA TYR A 62 -18.01 30.29 -6.45
C TYR A 62 -17.49 29.20 -7.39
N LYS A 63 -16.30 29.36 -7.99
CA LYS A 63 -15.82 28.36 -8.96
C LYS A 63 -15.44 27.03 -8.31
N TRP A 64 -14.97 27.07 -7.07
CA TRP A 64 -14.63 25.86 -6.32
C TRP A 64 -15.86 25.00 -5.98
N VAL A 65 -17.08 25.56 -5.92
CA VAL A 65 -18.26 24.79 -5.47
C VAL A 65 -18.67 23.70 -6.45
N THR A 66 -18.17 23.74 -7.70
CA THR A 66 -18.47 22.74 -8.74
C THR A 66 -17.35 21.71 -8.90
N LEU A 67 -16.35 21.71 -8.02
CA LEU A 67 -15.21 20.79 -8.13
C LEU A 67 -15.61 19.35 -7.86
N PRO A 68 -15.38 18.41 -8.79
CA PRO A 68 -15.81 17.03 -8.62
C PRO A 68 -14.98 16.25 -7.60
N HIS A 69 -13.81 16.76 -7.21
CA HIS A 69 -12.88 16.10 -6.30
C HIS A 69 -12.79 16.90 -4.99
N LEU A 70 -13.35 16.34 -3.93
CA LEU A 70 -13.31 16.91 -2.59
C LEU A 70 -12.33 16.10 -1.75
N VAL A 71 -11.15 16.68 -1.53
CA VAL A 71 -10.06 16.06 -0.75
C VAL A 71 -9.87 16.84 0.54
N PHE A 72 -10.24 16.20 1.64
CA PHE A 72 -10.11 16.68 3.01
C PHE A 72 -8.95 15.96 3.70
N ASP A 73 -7.73 16.43 3.43
CA ASP A 73 -6.50 15.96 4.07
C ASP A 73 -5.86 16.98 5.02
N ASN A 74 -4.72 16.62 5.62
CA ASN A 74 -3.93 17.50 6.47
C ASN A 74 -3.48 18.82 5.80
N GLN A 75 -3.37 18.88 4.46
CA GLN A 75 -3.02 20.11 3.75
C GLN A 75 -4.24 21.01 3.55
N SER A 76 -5.40 20.40 3.32
CA SER A 76 -6.66 21.10 3.14
C SER A 76 -7.21 21.70 4.44
N VAL A 77 -7.01 21.03 5.57
CA VAL A 77 -7.48 21.47 6.89
C VAL A 77 -6.29 21.70 7.82
N VAL A 78 -5.69 22.89 7.75
CA VAL A 78 -4.58 23.26 8.62
C VAL A 78 -5.09 23.78 9.96
N LEU A 79 -4.70 23.11 11.03
CA LEU A 79 -5.14 23.41 12.38
C LEU A 79 -3.94 23.80 13.25
N SER A 80 -4.06 24.94 13.92
CA SER A 80 -3.11 25.44 14.91
C SER A 80 -3.82 25.48 16.27
N SER A 81 -3.97 24.33 16.90
CA SER A 81 -4.56 24.20 18.24
C SER A 81 -4.00 22.94 18.89
N GLN A 82 -3.86 22.95 20.23
CA GLN A 82 -3.56 21.74 21.01
C GLN A 82 -4.85 21.07 21.54
N ASP A 83 -5.99 21.77 21.50
CA ASP A 83 -7.28 21.24 21.92
C ASP A 83 -7.93 20.40 20.81
N GLN A 84 -8.09 19.10 21.09
CA GLN A 84 -8.68 18.11 20.19
C GLN A 84 -10.16 18.39 19.88
N THR A 85 -10.92 18.95 20.82
CA THR A 85 -12.34 19.24 20.61
C THR A 85 -12.52 20.38 19.62
N LEU A 86 -11.70 21.43 19.74
CA LEU A 86 -11.68 22.56 18.81
C LEU A 86 -11.23 22.13 17.42
N ILE A 87 -10.23 21.24 17.34
CA ILE A 87 -9.77 20.64 16.08
C ILE A 87 -10.93 19.90 15.39
N LYS A 88 -11.58 18.97 16.12
CA LYS A 88 -12.70 18.21 15.60
C LYS A 88 -13.81 19.12 15.10
N ASN A 89 -14.24 20.08 15.91
CA ASN A 89 -15.32 21.01 15.55
C ASN A 89 -14.97 21.85 14.31
N ARG A 90 -13.70 22.25 14.15
CA ARG A 90 -13.25 22.97 12.94
C ARG A 90 -13.32 22.08 11.70
N ILE A 91 -12.85 20.83 11.79
CA ILE A 91 -12.93 19.87 10.67
C ILE A 91 -14.39 19.68 10.25
N VAL A 92 -15.26 19.40 11.21
CA VAL A 92 -16.70 19.20 10.97
C VAL A 92 -17.31 20.42 10.29
N ASN A 93 -17.08 21.62 10.84
CA ASN A 93 -17.62 22.87 10.27
C ASN A 93 -17.13 23.13 8.84
N ILE A 94 -15.86 22.84 8.53
CA ILE A 94 -15.31 23.02 7.18
C ILE A 94 -15.98 22.04 6.22
N ILE A 95 -16.08 20.77 6.58
CA ILE A 95 -16.67 19.74 5.72
C ILE A 95 -18.15 20.01 5.50
N ASP A 96 -18.90 20.28 6.57
CA ASP A 96 -20.33 20.63 6.49
C ASP A 96 -20.54 21.86 5.58
N HIS A 97 -19.71 22.89 5.71
CA HIS A 97 -19.82 24.08 4.88
C HIS A 97 -19.51 23.81 3.40
N VAL A 98 -18.46 23.04 3.12
CA VAL A 98 -18.11 22.65 1.75
C VAL A 98 -19.22 21.81 1.13
N LEU A 99 -19.71 20.79 1.84
CA LEU A 99 -20.77 19.91 1.34
C LEU A 99 -22.10 20.65 1.15
N LEU A 100 -22.43 21.60 2.04
CA LEU A 100 -23.64 22.41 1.95
C LEU A 100 -23.61 23.35 0.73
N LEU A 101 -22.45 23.91 0.40
CA LEU A 101 -22.29 24.83 -0.73
C LEU A 101 -22.01 24.12 -2.05
N HIS A 102 -21.60 22.85 -2.02
CA HIS A 102 -21.21 22.12 -3.22
C HIS A 102 -22.39 21.97 -4.19
N VAL A 103 -22.15 22.32 -5.45
CA VAL A 103 -23.13 22.21 -6.54
C VAL A 103 -22.53 21.37 -7.65
N GLY A 104 -22.99 20.14 -7.78
CA GLY A 104 -22.58 19.24 -8.85
C GLY A 104 -22.32 17.82 -8.39
N PRO A 105 -21.81 16.97 -9.29
CA PRO A 105 -21.44 15.61 -8.95
C PRO A 105 -20.10 15.57 -8.20
N ILE A 106 -20.10 14.90 -7.05
CA ILE A 106 -18.86 14.52 -6.34
C ILE A 106 -18.41 13.18 -6.92
N HIS A 107 -17.32 13.17 -7.69
CA HIS A 107 -16.72 11.95 -8.21
C HIS A 107 -15.71 11.33 -7.26
N LYS A 108 -14.93 12.17 -6.57
CA LYS A 108 -13.93 11.74 -5.58
C LYS A 108 -14.21 12.42 -4.25
N PHE A 109 -14.34 11.63 -3.20
CA PHE A 109 -14.39 12.10 -1.83
C PHE A 109 -13.29 11.41 -1.04
N LYS A 110 -12.31 12.19 -0.55
CA LYS A 110 -11.27 11.70 0.36
C LYS A 110 -11.38 12.44 1.68
N LEU A 111 -11.47 11.69 2.77
CA LEU A 111 -11.43 12.21 4.13
C LEU A 111 -10.32 11.48 4.89
N SER A 112 -9.20 12.18 5.09
CA SER A 112 -7.97 11.63 5.64
C SER A 112 -7.24 12.70 6.45
N HIS A 113 -7.63 12.86 7.70
CA HIS A 113 -6.99 13.84 8.58
C HIS A 113 -6.44 13.14 9.83
N ARG A 114 -5.17 13.38 10.17
CA ARG A 114 -4.51 12.72 11.32
C ARG A 114 -5.24 12.88 12.66
N GLU A 115 -6.01 13.96 12.80
CA GLU A 115 -6.81 14.25 13.99
C GLU A 115 -8.26 13.74 13.91
N LEU A 116 -8.64 13.07 12.82
CA LEU A 116 -9.99 12.55 12.62
C LEU A 116 -10.22 11.30 13.47
N GLN A 117 -11.37 11.28 14.15
CA GLN A 117 -11.89 10.14 14.88
C GLN A 117 -13.26 9.76 14.32
N GLY A 118 -13.62 8.48 14.44
CA GLY A 118 -14.96 8.00 14.09
C GLY A 118 -16.03 8.78 14.85
N ALA A 119 -16.93 9.46 14.13
CA ALA A 119 -17.97 10.31 14.70
C ALA A 119 -19.24 10.28 13.85
N SER A 120 -20.38 10.58 14.47
CA SER A 120 -21.69 10.61 13.80
C SER A 120 -21.79 11.63 12.66
N ASP A 121 -20.91 12.64 12.63
CA ASP A 121 -20.79 13.57 11.50
C ASP A 121 -20.41 12.85 10.21
N ILE A 122 -19.54 11.83 10.29
CA ILE A 122 -19.12 11.02 9.15
C ILE A 122 -20.30 10.22 8.61
N ASP A 123 -21.17 9.69 9.47
CA ASP A 123 -22.38 8.96 9.07
C ASP A 123 -23.27 9.83 8.17
N ARG A 124 -23.44 11.11 8.55
CA ARG A 124 -24.22 12.09 7.81
C ARG A 124 -23.59 12.39 6.45
N TRP A 125 -22.28 12.56 6.40
CA TRP A 125 -21.57 12.80 5.15
C TRP A 125 -21.66 11.61 4.21
N ILE A 126 -21.46 10.39 4.71
CA ILE A 126 -21.60 9.18 3.90
C ILE A 126 -23.03 9.02 3.39
N LEU A 127 -24.05 9.30 4.22
CA LEU A 127 -25.45 9.29 3.79
C LEU A 127 -25.76 10.34 2.72
N PHE A 128 -25.14 11.52 2.79
CA PHE A 128 -25.25 12.53 1.75
C PHE A 128 -24.61 12.05 0.44
N LEU A 129 -23.39 11.52 0.52
CA LEU A 129 -22.61 11.03 -0.62
C LEU A 129 -23.28 9.83 -1.31
N SER A 130 -23.96 8.97 -0.56
CA SER A 130 -24.60 7.78 -1.11
C SER A 130 -25.78 8.06 -2.03
N ARG A 131 -26.32 9.29 -1.99
CA ARG A 131 -27.36 9.77 -2.91
C ARG A 131 -26.78 10.31 -4.21
N GLY A 132 -25.46 10.46 -4.28
CA GLY A 132 -24.75 11.06 -5.41
C GLY A 132 -24.15 10.04 -6.37
N SER A 133 -23.09 10.46 -7.06
CA SER A 133 -22.37 9.68 -8.07
C SER A 133 -20.90 9.48 -7.72
N VAL A 134 -20.61 9.23 -6.44
CA VAL A 134 -19.24 9.00 -5.97
C VAL A 134 -18.67 7.76 -6.64
N LYS A 135 -17.47 7.92 -7.22
CA LYS A 135 -16.70 6.88 -7.91
C LYS A 135 -15.48 6.46 -7.10
N GLU A 136 -14.86 7.41 -6.42
CA GLU A 136 -13.72 7.15 -5.53
C GLU A 136 -14.07 7.61 -4.13
N PHE A 137 -14.04 6.69 -3.18
CA PHE A 137 -14.30 6.98 -1.77
C PHE A 137 -13.10 6.52 -0.93
N VAL A 138 -12.49 7.47 -0.24
CA VAL A 138 -11.35 7.23 0.66
C VAL A 138 -11.69 7.74 2.05
N LEU A 139 -11.63 6.88 3.06
CA LEU A 139 -11.87 7.23 4.45
C LEU A 139 -10.75 6.66 5.33
N GLU A 140 -9.99 7.56 5.96
CA GLU A 140 -8.90 7.17 6.86
C GLU A 140 -9.12 7.71 8.28
N ILE A 141 -9.39 6.79 9.22
CA ILE A 141 -9.61 7.10 10.64
C ILE A 141 -8.33 6.84 11.44
N TRP A 142 -7.53 7.87 11.65
CA TRP A 142 -6.20 7.76 12.27
C TRP A 142 -6.21 7.67 13.80
N LYS A 143 -7.34 7.99 14.46
CA LYS A 143 -7.46 7.98 15.93
C LYS A 143 -8.72 7.28 16.41
N GLY A 144 -8.63 6.72 17.60
CA GLY A 144 -9.73 6.06 18.29
C GLY A 144 -9.94 4.60 17.87
N LEU A 145 -11.06 4.04 18.28
CA LEU A 145 -11.47 2.68 17.92
C LEU A 145 -11.88 2.61 16.43
N ARG A 146 -11.91 1.38 15.89
CA ARG A 146 -12.41 1.12 14.54
C ARG A 146 -13.79 1.73 14.33
N TYR A 147 -13.90 2.58 13.32
CA TYR A 147 -15.13 3.28 13.02
C TYR A 147 -16.15 2.33 12.39
N LYS A 148 -17.34 2.22 13.01
CA LYS A 148 -18.44 1.42 12.47
C LYS A 148 -19.00 2.10 11.22
N LEU A 149 -18.69 1.54 10.06
CA LEU A 149 -19.08 2.11 8.78
C LEU A 149 -20.61 2.01 8.59
N PRO A 150 -21.31 3.09 8.23
CA PRO A 150 -22.76 3.06 8.04
C PRO A 150 -23.14 2.27 6.77
N SER A 151 -24.32 1.65 6.81
CA SER A 151 -24.82 0.83 5.69
C SER A 151 -25.07 1.62 4.40
N SER A 152 -25.20 2.94 4.50
CA SER A 152 -25.41 3.85 3.37
C SER A 152 -24.29 3.81 2.34
N LEU A 153 -23.04 3.50 2.75
CA LEU A 153 -21.93 3.39 1.79
C LEU A 153 -22.15 2.26 0.77
N PHE A 154 -22.73 1.14 1.20
CA PHE A 154 -22.96 -0.03 0.35
C PHE A 154 -24.05 0.19 -0.72
N ILE A 155 -24.73 1.34 -0.68
CA ILE A 155 -25.68 1.78 -1.71
C ILE A 155 -24.94 2.40 -2.91
N CYS A 156 -23.68 2.81 -2.76
CA CYS A 156 -22.88 3.46 -3.80
C CYS A 156 -22.45 2.50 -4.93
N GLN A 157 -23.37 2.16 -5.83
CA GLN A 157 -23.15 1.20 -6.93
C GLN A 157 -22.23 1.73 -8.05
N LYS A 158 -21.83 3.00 -8.00
CA LYS A 158 -20.92 3.64 -8.96
C LYS A 158 -19.46 3.70 -8.48
N LEU A 159 -19.14 3.07 -7.33
CA LEU A 159 -17.77 3.02 -6.81
C LEU A 159 -16.87 2.18 -7.71
N ILE A 160 -15.79 2.80 -8.15
CA ILE A 160 -14.67 2.22 -8.91
C ILE A 160 -13.48 1.98 -7.98
N HIS A 161 -13.30 2.85 -6.97
CA HIS A 161 -12.25 2.71 -5.96
C HIS A 161 -12.81 2.97 -4.56
N LEU A 162 -12.49 2.07 -3.64
CA LEU A 162 -12.84 2.16 -2.23
C LEU A 162 -11.58 1.92 -1.39
N GLU A 163 -11.22 2.91 -0.58
CA GLU A 163 -10.11 2.84 0.38
C GLU A 163 -10.64 3.13 1.79
N LEU A 164 -10.44 2.19 2.71
CA LEU A 164 -10.88 2.31 4.10
C LEU A 164 -9.74 1.95 5.04
N PHE A 165 -9.45 2.86 5.97
CA PHE A 165 -8.49 2.62 7.05
C PHE A 165 -9.18 2.70 8.42
N ASN A 166 -8.94 1.69 9.26
CA ASN A 166 -9.40 1.59 10.65
C ASN A 166 -10.94 1.60 10.79
N CYS A 167 -11.61 0.69 10.09
CA CYS A 167 -13.08 0.58 10.04
C CYS A 167 -13.59 -0.81 10.46
N LEU A 168 -14.80 -0.85 11.04
CA LEU A 168 -15.60 -2.06 11.25
C LEU A 168 -16.69 -2.10 10.18
N LEU A 169 -16.66 -3.12 9.33
CA LEU A 169 -17.59 -3.25 8.21
C LEU A 169 -18.68 -4.27 8.54
N LYS A 170 -19.94 -3.85 8.37
CA LYS A 170 -21.12 -4.70 8.47
C LYS A 170 -22.06 -4.39 7.29
N PRO A 171 -21.79 -4.92 6.09
CA PRO A 171 -22.68 -4.76 4.95
C PRO A 171 -24.09 -5.24 5.27
N PRO A 172 -25.14 -4.60 4.72
CA PRO A 172 -26.51 -5.05 4.93
C PRO A 172 -26.74 -6.43 4.26
N PRO A 173 -27.66 -7.28 4.75
CA PRO A 173 -27.87 -8.63 4.20
C PRO A 173 -28.25 -8.71 2.71
N LYS A 174 -28.76 -7.61 2.13
CA LYS A 174 -29.13 -7.50 0.71
C LYS A 174 -28.00 -6.95 -0.17
N PHE A 175 -26.79 -6.84 0.37
CA PHE A 175 -25.67 -6.28 -0.36
C PHE A 175 -25.04 -7.33 -1.26
N ASP A 176 -25.21 -7.15 -2.56
CA ASP A 176 -24.69 -8.06 -3.59
C ASP A 176 -23.37 -7.55 -4.19
N GLY A 177 -22.51 -6.92 -3.40
CA GLY A 177 -21.22 -6.38 -3.86
C GLY A 177 -21.29 -5.08 -4.67
N PHE A 178 -20.11 -4.57 -5.04
CA PHE A 178 -19.96 -3.39 -5.88
C PHE A 178 -19.68 -3.81 -7.33
N LYS A 179 -20.65 -3.58 -8.23
CA LYS A 179 -20.62 -4.17 -9.58
C LYS A 179 -19.54 -3.63 -10.52
N ILE A 180 -19.04 -2.43 -10.26
CA ILE A 180 -18.00 -1.78 -11.09
C ILE A 180 -16.72 -1.45 -10.31
N LEU A 181 -16.57 -1.99 -9.11
CA LEU A 181 -15.39 -1.74 -8.29
C LEU A 181 -14.17 -2.41 -8.93
N ASN A 182 -13.16 -1.59 -9.20
CA ASN A 182 -11.89 -2.01 -9.81
C ASN A 182 -10.78 -2.12 -8.77
N SER A 183 -10.80 -1.27 -7.75
CA SER A 183 -9.77 -1.22 -6.71
C SER A 183 -10.39 -1.16 -5.32
N LEU A 184 -9.95 -2.08 -4.46
CA LEU A 184 -10.36 -2.17 -3.06
C LEU A 184 -9.10 -2.17 -2.18
N ASP A 185 -9.00 -1.18 -1.30
CA ASP A 185 -7.92 -1.07 -0.32
C ASP A 185 -8.54 -1.03 1.09
N LEU A 186 -8.24 -2.05 1.88
CA LEU A 186 -8.78 -2.24 3.20
C LEU A 186 -7.63 -2.42 4.19
N GLN A 187 -7.50 -1.49 5.12
CA GLN A 187 -6.43 -1.48 6.11
C GLN A 187 -6.99 -1.34 7.52
N HIS A 188 -6.48 -2.12 8.48
CA HIS A 188 -6.97 -2.13 9.86
C HIS A 188 -8.49 -2.40 9.95
N ILE A 189 -8.99 -3.36 9.19
CA ILE A 189 -10.42 -3.67 9.12
C ILE A 189 -10.83 -4.78 10.09
N THR A 190 -12.04 -4.67 10.65
CA THR A 190 -12.74 -5.82 11.25
C THR A 190 -13.95 -6.20 10.40
N MET A 191 -14.04 -7.47 10.02
CA MET A 191 -15.13 -8.04 9.22
C MET A 191 -15.24 -9.56 9.47
N ASP A 192 -16.44 -10.12 9.36
CA ASP A 192 -16.66 -11.58 9.43
C ASP A 192 -16.22 -12.27 8.13
N GLN A 193 -15.69 -13.49 8.21
CA GLN A 193 -15.10 -14.19 7.05
C GLN A 193 -16.10 -14.38 5.89
N ASP A 194 -17.27 -14.97 6.15
CA ASP A 194 -18.28 -15.25 5.11
C ASP A 194 -18.73 -13.97 4.39
N VAL A 195 -18.84 -12.87 5.15
CA VAL A 195 -19.22 -11.56 4.63
C VAL A 195 -18.14 -11.00 3.70
N PHE A 196 -16.88 -11.17 4.07
CA PHE A 196 -15.74 -10.77 3.25
C PHE A 196 -15.69 -11.56 1.94
N GLU A 197 -15.73 -12.89 2.03
CA GLU A 197 -15.66 -13.78 0.87
C GLU A 197 -16.82 -13.52 -0.11
N HIS A 198 -18.04 -13.33 0.41
CA HIS A 198 -19.20 -12.95 -0.40
C HIS A 198 -19.01 -11.57 -1.05
N MET A 199 -18.49 -10.58 -0.33
CA MET A 199 -18.24 -9.25 -0.89
C MET A 199 -17.24 -9.28 -2.04
N ILE A 200 -16.12 -9.98 -1.89
CA ILE A 200 -15.07 -10.08 -2.92
C ILE A 200 -15.58 -10.80 -4.16
N SER A 201 -16.20 -11.97 -3.98
CA SER A 201 -16.79 -12.73 -5.10
C SER A 201 -17.91 -11.98 -5.82
N SER A 202 -18.56 -11.03 -5.15
CA SER A 202 -19.60 -10.18 -5.70
C SER A 202 -19.09 -8.90 -6.39
N CYS A 203 -17.76 -8.69 -6.46
CA CYS A 203 -17.12 -7.58 -7.18
C CYS A 203 -16.44 -8.07 -8.47
N PRO A 204 -17.18 -8.24 -9.58
CA PRO A 204 -16.69 -8.95 -10.76
C PRO A 204 -15.59 -8.21 -11.55
N LEU A 205 -15.46 -6.90 -11.39
CA LEU A 205 -14.46 -6.08 -12.11
C LEU A 205 -13.22 -5.77 -11.25
N LEU A 206 -13.06 -6.43 -10.11
CA LEU A 206 -11.97 -6.16 -9.18
C LEU A 206 -10.62 -6.58 -9.78
N GLU A 207 -9.75 -5.60 -10.02
CA GLU A 207 -8.40 -5.79 -10.57
C GLU A 207 -7.32 -5.57 -9.51
N ARG A 208 -7.58 -4.78 -8.48
CA ARG A 208 -6.61 -4.45 -7.41
C ARG A 208 -7.21 -4.67 -6.04
N LEU A 209 -6.55 -5.49 -5.23
CA LEU A 209 -6.95 -5.78 -3.86
C LEU A 209 -5.77 -5.59 -2.91
N THR A 210 -5.92 -4.70 -1.93
CA THR A 210 -4.97 -4.50 -0.84
C THR A 210 -5.65 -4.82 0.49
N LEU A 211 -5.05 -5.69 1.29
CA LEU A 211 -5.57 -6.14 2.58
C LEU A 211 -4.48 -6.06 3.65
N MET A 212 -4.57 -5.09 4.55
CA MET A 212 -3.58 -4.90 5.61
C MET A 212 -4.23 -4.97 7.00
N ASN A 213 -3.64 -5.74 7.92
CA ASN A 213 -4.03 -5.78 9.34
C ASN A 213 -5.54 -6.06 9.54
N PHE A 214 -6.01 -7.21 9.07
CA PHE A 214 -7.40 -7.65 9.22
C PHE A 214 -7.62 -8.40 10.54
N ASP A 215 -8.74 -8.09 11.18
CA ASP A 215 -9.26 -8.83 12.33
C ASP A 215 -10.63 -9.45 11.99
N GLY A 216 -10.93 -10.58 12.62
CA GLY A 216 -12.21 -11.29 12.50
C GLY A 216 -12.09 -12.67 11.88
N PHE A 217 -11.02 -12.93 11.14
CA PHE A 217 -10.73 -14.24 10.56
C PHE A 217 -9.23 -14.43 10.33
N ILE A 218 -8.80 -15.69 10.28
CA ILE A 218 -7.40 -16.12 10.11
C ILE A 218 -7.18 -16.93 8.83
N HIS A 219 -8.26 -17.34 8.15
CA HIS A 219 -8.21 -18.01 6.85
C HIS A 219 -8.71 -17.04 5.78
N LEU A 220 -7.86 -16.71 4.82
CA LEU A 220 -8.19 -15.78 3.74
C LEU A 220 -8.43 -16.54 2.45
N ASN A 221 -9.66 -16.53 1.93
CA ASN A 221 -9.99 -17.12 0.64
C ASN A 221 -10.41 -16.04 -0.35
N ILE A 222 -9.71 -15.94 -1.48
CA ILE A 222 -10.00 -14.95 -2.54
C ILE A 222 -10.44 -15.67 -3.80
N CYS A 223 -11.67 -15.37 -4.25
CA CYS A 223 -12.17 -15.74 -5.56
C CYS A 223 -12.44 -14.48 -6.39
N ALA A 224 -11.51 -14.15 -7.29
CA ALA A 224 -11.52 -12.90 -8.05
C ALA A 224 -10.91 -13.09 -9.46
N PRO A 225 -11.72 -13.44 -10.48
CA PRO A 225 -11.24 -13.80 -11.82
C PRO A 225 -10.41 -12.74 -12.52
N ASN A 226 -10.76 -11.46 -12.33
CA ASN A 226 -10.10 -10.34 -13.01
C ASN A 226 -8.98 -9.71 -12.19
N LEU A 227 -8.59 -10.31 -11.06
CA LEU A 227 -7.58 -9.74 -10.17
C LEU A 227 -6.21 -9.73 -10.86
N LEU A 228 -5.56 -8.56 -10.90
CA LEU A 228 -4.25 -8.32 -11.51
C LEU A 228 -3.18 -8.03 -10.45
N PHE A 229 -3.58 -7.40 -9.35
CA PHE A 229 -2.72 -7.00 -8.25
C PHE A 229 -3.33 -7.43 -6.91
N PHE A 230 -2.52 -8.09 -6.09
CA PHE A 230 -2.89 -8.51 -4.74
C PHE A 230 -1.76 -8.17 -3.77
N ASP A 231 -2.08 -7.37 -2.75
CA ASP A 231 -1.15 -7.05 -1.66
C ASP A 231 -1.81 -7.40 -0.32
N VAL A 232 -1.17 -8.27 0.46
CA VAL A 232 -1.72 -8.76 1.72
C VAL A 232 -0.67 -8.74 2.82
N GLY A 233 -1.02 -8.13 3.95
CA GLY A 233 -0.19 -8.06 5.15
C GLY A 233 -1.04 -8.33 6.38
N GLY A 234 -0.77 -9.38 7.15
CA GLY A 234 -1.64 -9.71 8.28
C GLY A 234 -1.26 -10.96 9.06
N VAL A 235 -2.03 -11.22 10.11
CA VAL A 235 -1.97 -12.47 10.88
C VAL A 235 -2.97 -13.44 10.24
N PHE A 236 -2.50 -14.24 9.27
CA PHE A 236 -3.29 -15.30 8.65
C PHE A 236 -2.60 -16.65 8.86
N GLU A 237 -3.39 -17.69 9.13
CA GLU A 237 -2.90 -19.08 9.16
C GLU A 237 -2.82 -19.69 7.76
N ASN A 238 -3.68 -19.22 6.84
CA ASN A 238 -3.73 -19.69 5.47
C ASN A 238 -4.23 -18.59 4.52
N VAL A 239 -3.70 -18.57 3.30
CA VAL A 239 -4.20 -17.74 2.19
C VAL A 239 -4.44 -18.62 0.96
N SER A 240 -5.70 -18.75 0.56
CA SER A 240 -6.12 -19.46 -0.64
C SER A 240 -6.49 -18.46 -1.74
N LEU A 241 -5.94 -18.69 -2.93
CA LEU A 241 -6.30 -17.96 -4.14
C LEU A 241 -6.99 -18.92 -5.09
N GLU A 242 -8.25 -18.65 -5.39
CA GLU A 242 -9.10 -19.44 -6.27
C GLU A 242 -9.51 -18.59 -7.47
N ASN A 243 -9.49 -19.17 -8.67
CA ASN A 243 -9.92 -18.46 -9.88
C ASN A 243 -9.24 -17.08 -10.03
N THR A 244 -7.92 -17.01 -9.89
CA THR A 244 -7.11 -15.77 -9.95
C THR A 244 -6.09 -15.84 -11.09
N PHE A 245 -6.52 -16.38 -12.24
CA PHE A 245 -5.62 -16.72 -13.35
C PHE A 245 -4.94 -15.53 -14.04
N HIS A 246 -5.43 -14.32 -13.81
CA HIS A 246 -4.85 -13.08 -14.34
C HIS A 246 -3.91 -12.37 -13.35
N LEU A 247 -3.73 -12.92 -12.15
CA LEU A 247 -2.94 -12.28 -11.10
C LEU A 247 -1.47 -12.22 -11.49
N ALA A 248 -0.97 -11.00 -11.71
CA ALA A 248 0.37 -10.75 -12.23
C ALA A 248 1.32 -10.23 -11.13
N ILE A 249 0.80 -9.50 -10.16
CA ILE A 249 1.60 -8.89 -9.08
C ILE A 249 1.04 -9.33 -7.74
N VAL A 250 1.91 -9.93 -6.93
CA VAL A 250 1.59 -10.39 -5.58
C VAL A 250 2.61 -9.83 -4.59
N SER A 251 2.14 -9.20 -3.53
CA SER A 251 2.91 -8.91 -2.33
C SER A 251 2.23 -9.59 -1.15
N ILE A 252 2.98 -10.37 -0.38
CA ILE A 252 2.46 -11.15 0.74
C ILE A 252 3.40 -11.09 1.95
N GLY A 253 2.89 -10.55 3.06
CA GLY A 253 3.54 -10.48 4.36
C GLY A 253 2.70 -11.13 5.44
N LEU A 254 3.11 -12.30 5.92
CA LEU A 254 2.45 -12.96 7.06
C LEU A 254 3.19 -12.60 8.35
N TYR A 255 2.45 -12.16 9.36
CA TYR A 255 2.99 -11.83 10.67
C TYR A 255 2.90 -13.04 11.61
N ALA A 256 3.93 -13.21 12.43
CA ALA A 256 3.91 -14.15 13.53
C ALA A 256 2.82 -13.78 14.56
N ASN A 257 2.06 -14.76 15.02
CA ASN A 257 1.16 -14.58 16.14
C ASN A 257 2.00 -14.56 17.42
N ALA A 258 2.40 -13.38 17.88
CA ALA A 258 3.10 -13.22 19.15
C ALA A 258 2.09 -13.41 20.30
N GLY A 259 1.78 -14.66 20.63
CA GLY A 259 1.28 -14.98 21.96
C GLY A 259 2.29 -14.49 22.99
N TYR A 260 1.84 -14.12 24.20
CA TYR A 260 2.65 -13.50 25.26
C TYR A 260 3.88 -14.31 25.74
N ASP A 261 4.16 -15.47 25.16
CA ASP A 261 5.41 -16.22 25.34
C ASP A 261 6.29 -16.07 24.09
N GLN A 262 7.56 -15.75 24.31
CA GLN A 262 8.59 -15.38 23.32
C GLN A 262 8.94 -16.44 22.25
N ASN A 263 8.09 -17.44 22.04
CA ASN A 263 8.17 -18.34 20.91
C ASN A 263 7.17 -17.86 19.86
N VAL A 264 7.65 -17.56 18.66
CA VAL A 264 6.80 -17.40 17.47
C VAL A 264 6.09 -18.73 17.24
N ILE A 265 4.91 -18.90 17.85
CA ILE A 265 4.04 -20.03 17.57
C ILE A 265 3.38 -19.69 16.24
N LEU A 266 4.04 -20.11 15.16
CA LEU A 266 3.31 -20.43 13.94
C LEU A 266 2.26 -21.44 14.40
N GLY A 267 0.99 -21.09 14.29
CA GLY A 267 -0.12 -21.97 14.66
C GLY A 267 -0.03 -23.29 13.88
N ASN A 268 -1.06 -24.12 13.96
CA ASN A 268 -1.17 -25.37 13.20
C ASN A 268 -1.36 -25.07 11.69
N THR A 269 -0.39 -24.38 11.11
CA THR A 269 -0.43 -23.66 9.84
C THR A 269 -0.19 -24.65 8.73
N GLY A 270 -1.15 -24.71 7.80
CA GLY A 270 -0.99 -25.49 6.58
C GLY A 270 0.17 -24.93 5.77
N ASN A 271 0.97 -25.81 5.18
CA ASN A 271 2.03 -25.39 4.28
C ASN A 271 1.47 -24.52 3.13
N MET A 272 2.05 -23.33 2.95
CA MET A 272 1.64 -22.34 1.93
C MET A 272 2.02 -22.72 0.48
N ILE A 273 2.51 -23.93 0.20
CA ILE A 273 2.77 -24.42 -1.16
C ILE A 273 1.53 -24.28 -2.07
N LYS A 274 0.32 -24.53 -1.53
CA LYS A 274 -0.92 -24.46 -2.31
C LYS A 274 -1.25 -23.06 -2.81
N PHE A 275 -0.70 -22.02 -2.18
CA PHE A 275 -0.80 -20.62 -2.63
C PHE A 275 -0.39 -20.46 -4.11
N PHE A 276 0.63 -21.21 -4.54
CA PHE A 276 1.18 -21.13 -5.89
C PHE A 276 0.37 -21.90 -6.94
N ALA A 277 -0.62 -22.70 -6.54
CA ALA A 277 -1.33 -23.60 -7.46
C ALA A 277 -2.13 -22.85 -8.55
N HIS A 278 -2.63 -21.64 -8.26
CA HIS A 278 -3.49 -20.87 -9.15
C HIS A 278 -2.85 -19.55 -9.64
N LEU A 279 -1.51 -19.51 -9.74
CA LEU A 279 -0.75 -18.33 -10.14
C LEU A 279 0.00 -18.53 -11.48
N PRO A 280 -0.67 -18.90 -12.59
CA PRO A 280 0.02 -19.23 -13.84
C PRO A 280 0.69 -18.02 -14.52
N ARG A 281 0.21 -16.80 -14.24
CA ARG A 281 0.66 -15.55 -14.88
C ARG A 281 1.39 -14.60 -13.94
N ILE A 282 1.85 -15.09 -12.79
CA ILE A 282 2.59 -14.25 -11.84
C ILE A 282 3.89 -13.77 -12.47
N GLN A 283 4.09 -12.46 -12.48
CA GLN A 283 5.27 -11.78 -13.04
C GLN A 283 6.14 -11.20 -11.93
N ARG A 284 5.51 -10.68 -10.86
CA ARG A 284 6.17 -10.07 -9.71
C ARG A 284 5.65 -10.70 -8.42
N LEU A 285 6.58 -11.21 -7.62
CA LEU A 285 6.28 -11.73 -6.28
C LEU A 285 7.15 -11.04 -5.24
N GLU A 286 6.52 -10.51 -4.20
CA GLU A 286 7.19 -9.98 -3.02
C GLU A 286 6.78 -10.81 -1.79
N VAL A 287 7.74 -11.55 -1.25
CA VAL A 287 7.60 -12.36 -0.05
C VAL A 287 8.17 -11.58 1.11
N GLN A 288 7.31 -11.13 2.02
CA GLN A 288 7.65 -10.28 3.14
C GLN A 288 7.44 -10.99 4.50
N CYS A 289 7.91 -10.34 5.56
CA CYS A 289 7.73 -10.76 6.95
C CYS A 289 8.17 -12.22 7.19
N PHE A 290 7.27 -13.08 7.70
CA PHE A 290 7.55 -14.46 8.07
C PHE A 290 7.09 -15.49 7.04
N PHE A 291 6.65 -15.07 5.85
CA PHE A 291 6.04 -15.99 4.88
C PHE A 291 6.93 -17.19 4.53
N LEU A 292 8.26 -17.04 4.48
CA LEU A 292 9.15 -18.18 4.28
C LEU A 292 9.02 -19.26 5.36
N LYS A 293 8.77 -18.89 6.63
CA LYS A 293 8.51 -19.87 7.69
C LYS A 293 7.20 -20.63 7.47
N TYR A 294 6.18 -19.97 6.90
CA TYR A 294 4.92 -20.62 6.53
C TYR A 294 5.08 -21.56 5.33
N LEU A 295 5.93 -21.19 4.36
CA LEU A 295 6.28 -22.07 3.26
C LEU A 295 7.11 -23.28 3.74
N ALA A 296 7.92 -23.06 4.78
CA ALA A 296 8.70 -24.08 5.44
C ALA A 296 7.94 -24.89 6.51
N ALA A 297 6.64 -24.65 6.69
CA ALA A 297 5.82 -25.46 7.58
C ALA A 297 5.72 -26.90 7.04
N GLY A 298 6.43 -27.83 7.67
CA GLY A 298 6.53 -29.24 7.22
C GLY A 298 7.67 -29.47 6.23
N LYS A 299 7.55 -30.49 5.37
CA LYS A 299 8.62 -30.84 4.42
C LYS A 299 8.61 -29.90 3.21
N VAL A 300 9.64 -29.06 3.10
CA VAL A 300 9.84 -28.21 1.92
C VAL A 300 10.21 -29.09 0.71
N PRO A 301 9.46 -29.02 -0.41
CA PRO A 301 9.83 -29.72 -1.62
C PRO A 301 11.03 -29.05 -2.29
N GLY A 302 11.79 -29.78 -3.12
CA GLY A 302 12.91 -29.19 -3.85
C GLY A 302 12.51 -28.13 -4.88
N ARG A 303 11.26 -28.16 -5.34
CA ARG A 303 10.60 -27.20 -6.24
C ARG A 303 9.10 -27.13 -5.90
N LEU A 304 8.46 -26.02 -6.23
CA LEU A 304 7.01 -25.86 -6.19
C LEU A 304 6.33 -26.86 -7.14
N PRO A 305 5.11 -27.34 -6.81
CA PRO A 305 4.34 -28.22 -7.69
C PRO A 305 4.07 -27.61 -9.06
N THR A 306 3.80 -26.31 -9.10
CA THR A 306 3.60 -25.54 -10.34
C THR A 306 4.71 -24.49 -10.44
N PRO A 307 5.61 -24.58 -11.43
CA PRO A 307 6.64 -23.57 -11.67
C PRO A 307 6.04 -22.20 -12.02
N CYS A 308 6.63 -21.13 -11.50
CA CYS A 308 6.28 -19.75 -11.81
C CYS A 308 7.05 -19.28 -13.04
N ILE A 309 6.62 -19.71 -14.23
CA ILE A 309 7.37 -19.54 -15.49
C ILE A 309 7.43 -18.07 -15.94
N GLU A 310 6.38 -17.28 -15.72
CA GLU A 310 6.31 -15.86 -16.12
C GLU A 310 6.98 -14.91 -15.10
N LEU A 311 7.41 -15.43 -13.96
CA LEU A 311 7.95 -14.63 -12.87
C LEU A 311 9.34 -14.12 -13.22
N ASN A 312 9.45 -12.80 -13.37
CA ASN A 312 10.69 -12.10 -13.72
C ASN A 312 11.27 -11.31 -12.53
N TYR A 313 10.46 -10.97 -11.52
CA TYR A 313 10.89 -10.27 -10.32
C TYR A 313 10.49 -11.04 -9.07
N LEU A 314 11.48 -11.30 -8.20
CA LEU A 314 11.26 -11.90 -6.88
C LEU A 314 11.92 -11.02 -5.81
N SER A 315 11.15 -10.60 -4.81
CA SER A 315 11.68 -10.01 -3.57
C SER A 315 11.43 -10.95 -2.41
N ILE A 316 12.44 -11.21 -1.59
CA ILE A 316 12.38 -12.14 -0.47
C ILE A 316 12.92 -11.47 0.79
N ARG A 317 12.12 -11.45 1.85
CA ARG A 317 12.59 -11.15 3.19
C ARG A 317 12.96 -12.46 3.91
N ILE A 318 14.22 -12.60 4.30
CA ILE A 318 14.79 -13.89 4.75
C ILE A 318 15.63 -13.75 6.02
N ASN A 319 15.58 -14.73 6.91
CA ASN A 319 16.60 -14.94 7.93
C ASN A 319 17.63 -15.97 7.43
N PHE A 320 18.83 -15.52 7.05
CA PHE A 320 19.88 -16.41 6.52
C PHE A 320 20.39 -17.43 7.56
N ASN A 321 20.14 -17.22 8.85
CA ASN A 321 20.49 -18.17 9.90
C ASN A 321 19.41 -19.25 10.14
N ASP A 322 18.22 -19.09 9.56
CA ASP A 322 17.13 -20.06 9.66
C ASP A 322 17.19 -21.06 8.50
N VAL A 323 17.52 -22.31 8.81
CA VAL A 323 17.70 -23.37 7.80
C VAL A 323 16.44 -23.60 6.98
N GLU A 324 15.28 -23.57 7.62
CA GLU A 324 14.01 -23.88 6.98
C GLU A 324 13.60 -22.74 6.03
N GLU A 325 13.84 -21.48 6.42
CA GLU A 325 13.63 -20.34 5.51
C GLU A 325 14.55 -20.37 4.29
N ASN A 326 15.83 -20.74 4.47
CA ASN A 326 16.75 -20.90 3.34
C ASN A 326 16.30 -22.00 2.37
N LEU A 327 15.83 -23.14 2.88
CA LEU A 327 15.27 -24.20 2.04
C LEU A 327 14.02 -23.73 1.28
N ALA A 328 13.13 -22.99 1.95
CA ALA A 328 11.96 -22.39 1.32
C ALA A 328 12.34 -21.38 0.22
N ALA A 329 13.33 -20.52 0.47
CA ALA A 329 13.84 -19.57 -0.52
C ALA A 329 14.46 -20.29 -1.73
N LEU A 330 15.25 -21.35 -1.51
CA LEU A 330 15.81 -22.17 -2.58
C LEU A 330 14.72 -22.88 -3.40
N CYS A 331 13.66 -23.37 -2.74
CA CYS A 331 12.50 -23.94 -3.41
C CYS A 331 11.83 -22.94 -4.36
N LEU A 332 11.62 -21.69 -3.91
CA LEU A 332 11.09 -20.61 -4.75
C LEU A 332 12.01 -20.32 -5.94
N LEU A 333 13.29 -20.07 -5.67
CA LEU A 333 14.27 -19.74 -6.71
C LEU A 333 14.36 -20.81 -7.81
N ARG A 334 14.34 -22.09 -7.43
CA ARG A 334 14.37 -23.22 -8.38
C ARG A 334 13.09 -23.40 -9.18
N SER A 335 12.01 -22.72 -8.77
CA SER A 335 10.70 -22.78 -9.41
C SER A 335 10.45 -21.57 -10.32
N CYS A 336 11.40 -20.64 -10.41
CA CYS A 336 11.31 -19.41 -11.20
C CYS A 336 12.39 -19.40 -12.32
N PRO A 337 12.22 -20.19 -13.40
CA PRO A 337 13.27 -20.39 -14.41
C PRO A 337 13.64 -19.14 -15.22
N ASN A 338 12.72 -18.16 -15.32
CA ASN A 338 12.90 -16.94 -16.11
C ASN A 338 13.09 -15.68 -15.23
N ILE A 339 13.49 -15.86 -13.98
CA ILE A 339 13.78 -14.73 -13.08
C ILE A 339 14.89 -13.85 -13.65
N GLN A 340 14.66 -12.53 -13.67
CA GLN A 340 15.59 -11.52 -14.16
C GLN A 340 16.11 -10.64 -13.02
N GLU A 341 15.26 -10.37 -12.04
CA GLU A 341 15.57 -9.53 -10.89
C GLU A 341 15.27 -10.27 -9.58
N LEU A 342 16.25 -10.32 -8.68
CA LEU A 342 16.14 -10.87 -7.34
C LEU A 342 16.51 -9.82 -6.30
N GLU A 343 15.59 -9.51 -5.39
CA GLU A 343 15.85 -8.71 -4.20
C GLU A 343 15.78 -9.59 -2.95
N MET A 344 16.77 -9.50 -2.08
CA MET A 344 16.80 -10.20 -0.79
C MET A 344 17.03 -9.19 0.32
N LEU A 345 16.14 -9.17 1.30
CA LEU A 345 16.26 -8.34 2.49
C LEU A 345 16.49 -9.24 3.69
N ALA A 346 17.69 -9.19 4.24
CA ALA A 346 18.03 -9.92 5.44
C ALA A 346 17.24 -9.39 6.65
N ARG A 347 16.74 -10.31 7.46
CA ARG A 347 16.15 -10.01 8.77
C ARG A 347 17.19 -10.20 9.86
N PRO A 348 17.39 -9.21 10.74
CA PRO A 348 18.28 -9.36 11.88
C PRO A 348 17.75 -10.40 12.86
N GLU A 349 18.66 -10.96 13.66
CA GLU A 349 18.46 -12.10 14.55
C GLU A 349 17.19 -12.00 15.42
N GLU A 350 16.24 -12.92 15.20
CA GLU A 350 15.32 -13.33 16.26
C GLU A 350 16.03 -14.40 17.09
N GLN A 351 16.36 -14.09 18.33
CA GLN A 351 17.00 -15.03 19.25
C GLN A 351 16.13 -16.27 19.42
N THR A 352 16.50 -17.39 18.79
CA THR A 352 16.10 -18.72 19.28
C THR A 352 17.25 -19.72 19.07
N SER A 353 17.72 -20.21 20.22
CA SER A 353 18.58 -21.37 20.51
C SER A 353 19.44 -21.96 19.38
N VAL A 354 20.75 -21.86 19.60
CA VAL A 354 21.87 -22.60 19.00
C VAL A 354 21.49 -24.06 18.69
N ARG A 355 20.97 -24.33 17.49
CA ARG A 355 21.15 -25.61 16.82
C ARG A 355 22.29 -25.42 15.84
N ALA A 356 23.25 -26.34 15.85
CA ALA A 356 24.36 -26.34 14.91
C ALA A 356 23.80 -26.23 13.49
N VAL A 357 24.03 -25.09 12.84
CA VAL A 357 23.56 -24.82 11.48
C VAL A 357 24.39 -25.71 10.56
N ALA A 358 23.78 -26.79 10.07
CA ALA A 358 24.36 -27.56 8.99
C ALA A 358 24.49 -26.67 7.76
N ASN A 359 25.58 -26.82 6.99
CA ASN A 359 25.74 -26.12 5.72
C ASN A 359 24.63 -26.61 4.77
N ILE A 360 23.66 -25.75 4.45
CA ILE A 360 22.50 -26.11 3.63
C ILE A 360 22.90 -26.39 2.18
N LEU A 361 24.05 -25.85 1.76
CA LEU A 361 24.62 -26.04 0.43
C LEU A 361 25.42 -27.36 0.30
N GLU A 362 24.86 -28.49 0.75
CA GLU A 362 25.39 -29.81 0.40
C GLU A 362 25.17 -30.11 -1.10
N GLU A 363 26.03 -30.96 -1.67
CA GLU A 363 26.22 -31.19 -3.12
C GLU A 363 24.94 -31.46 -3.94
N ASP A 364 23.93 -32.11 -3.35
CA ASP A 364 22.65 -32.39 -4.03
C ASP A 364 21.81 -31.12 -4.31
N TYR A 365 22.12 -30.00 -3.64
CA TYR A 365 21.40 -28.73 -3.77
C TYR A 365 22.09 -27.71 -4.70
N LEU A 366 23.27 -28.04 -5.23
CA LEU A 366 24.17 -27.07 -5.88
C LEU A 366 24.01 -26.92 -7.40
N SER A 367 23.01 -27.54 -8.04
CA SER A 367 22.81 -27.44 -9.49
C SER A 367 21.48 -26.77 -9.89
N CYS A 368 21.45 -25.44 -9.91
CA CYS A 368 20.35 -24.72 -10.56
C CYS A 368 20.88 -23.48 -11.29
N PRO A 369 21.11 -23.56 -12.62
CA PRO A 369 21.58 -22.40 -13.36
C PRO A 369 20.46 -21.35 -13.48
N PHE A 370 20.76 -20.12 -13.08
CA PHE A 370 19.92 -18.94 -13.23
C PHE A 370 20.22 -18.26 -14.57
N ASN A 371 19.71 -18.86 -15.65
CA ASN A 371 20.06 -18.48 -17.02
C ASN A 371 19.53 -17.10 -17.47
N GLN A 372 18.64 -16.48 -16.69
CA GLN A 372 18.04 -15.18 -17.01
C GLN A 372 18.31 -14.11 -15.95
N LEU A 373 18.94 -14.47 -14.81
CA LEU A 373 19.12 -13.57 -13.68
C LEU A 373 20.20 -12.53 -13.98
N GLN A 374 19.78 -11.27 -14.14
CA GLN A 374 20.63 -10.15 -14.53
C GLN A 374 20.95 -9.23 -13.35
N LEU A 375 19.97 -9.01 -12.48
CA LEU A 375 20.07 -8.07 -11.37
C LEU A 375 19.81 -8.78 -10.05
N VAL A 376 20.75 -8.64 -9.11
CA VAL A 376 20.59 -9.10 -7.73
C VAL A 376 20.79 -7.91 -6.80
N LYS A 377 19.92 -7.75 -5.81
CA LYS A 377 20.07 -6.79 -4.72
C LYS A 377 19.94 -7.51 -3.40
N ILE A 378 20.93 -7.39 -2.54
CA ILE A 378 20.92 -7.98 -1.20
C ILE A 378 21.16 -6.86 -0.20
N ALA A 379 20.25 -6.69 0.74
CA ALA A 379 20.28 -5.60 1.72
C ALA A 379 20.13 -6.13 3.15
N GLY A 380 20.74 -5.42 4.11
CA GLY A 380 20.60 -5.71 5.55
C GLY A 380 21.49 -6.85 6.06
N ILE A 381 22.53 -7.24 5.32
CA ILE A 381 23.44 -8.32 5.71
C ILE A 381 24.56 -7.84 6.64
N SER A 382 25.10 -8.73 7.47
CA SER A 382 26.24 -8.47 8.37
C SER A 382 27.56 -9.10 7.89
N GLY A 383 27.52 -9.92 6.85
CA GLY A 383 28.66 -10.70 6.35
C GLY A 383 28.84 -12.05 7.04
N GLY A 384 27.76 -12.59 7.61
CA GLY A 384 27.75 -13.93 8.19
C GLY A 384 28.06 -15.01 7.15
N ARG A 385 28.55 -16.17 7.61
CA ARG A 385 28.93 -17.29 6.74
C ARG A 385 27.78 -17.71 5.82
N GLN A 386 26.57 -17.85 6.36
CA GLN A 386 25.38 -18.28 5.61
C GLN A 386 25.00 -17.26 4.53
N GLU A 387 25.16 -15.97 4.80
CA GLU A 387 24.91 -14.90 3.85
C GLU A 387 25.92 -14.96 2.69
N LEU A 388 27.21 -15.08 3.02
CA LEU A 388 28.30 -15.20 2.04
C LEU A 388 28.17 -16.48 1.19
N ASP A 389 27.77 -17.59 1.80
CA ASP A 389 27.52 -18.86 1.14
C ASP A 389 26.38 -18.72 0.11
N PHE A 390 25.29 -18.03 0.48
CA PHE A 390 24.17 -17.76 -0.44
C PHE A 390 24.58 -16.82 -1.58
N ILE A 391 25.36 -15.78 -1.29
CA ILE A 391 25.91 -14.87 -2.31
C ILE A 391 26.79 -15.64 -3.28
N ASN A 392 27.69 -16.50 -2.78
CA ASN A 392 28.56 -17.33 -3.59
C ASN A 392 27.75 -18.30 -4.46
N PHE A 393 26.69 -18.91 -3.91
CA PHE A 393 25.78 -19.76 -4.66
C PHE A 393 25.14 -19.01 -5.85
N LEU A 394 24.63 -17.80 -5.63
CA LEU A 394 24.05 -16.97 -6.69
C LEU A 394 25.10 -16.60 -7.75
N LEU A 395 26.28 -16.14 -7.34
CA LEU A 395 27.38 -15.76 -8.25
C LEU A 395 27.87 -16.94 -9.09
N ALA A 396 27.97 -18.13 -8.50
CA ALA A 396 28.43 -19.35 -9.17
C ALA A 396 27.39 -19.94 -10.14
N ASN A 397 26.10 -19.64 -9.97
CA ASN A 397 25.02 -20.20 -10.77
C ASN A 397 24.36 -19.22 -11.75
N SER A 398 24.83 -17.97 -11.83
CA SER A 398 24.20 -16.92 -12.67
C SER A 398 25.14 -16.50 -13.82
N PRO A 399 25.14 -17.21 -14.97
CA PRO A 399 26.07 -16.97 -16.08
C PRO A 399 25.82 -15.65 -16.83
N VAL A 400 24.63 -15.07 -16.72
CA VAL A 400 24.24 -13.81 -17.40
C VAL A 400 24.11 -12.62 -16.45
N LEU A 401 24.54 -12.77 -15.18
CA LEU A 401 24.44 -11.72 -14.17
C LEU A 401 25.20 -10.47 -14.61
N GLU A 402 24.54 -9.32 -14.57
CA GLU A 402 25.13 -8.02 -14.93
C GLU A 402 25.53 -7.26 -13.67
N ARG A 403 24.68 -7.26 -12.64
CA ARG A 403 24.90 -6.46 -11.42
C ARG A 403 24.41 -7.18 -10.18
N MET A 404 25.27 -7.22 -9.15
CA MET A 404 24.92 -7.59 -7.79
C MET A 404 25.16 -6.40 -6.86
N THR A 405 24.08 -5.84 -6.32
CA THR A 405 24.12 -4.72 -5.38
C THR A 405 24.05 -5.24 -3.95
N ILE A 406 25.04 -4.93 -3.13
CA ILE A 406 25.10 -5.32 -1.73
C ILE A 406 24.99 -4.06 -0.86
N LYS A 407 24.01 -4.03 0.06
CA LYS A 407 23.85 -3.00 1.08
C LYS A 407 23.95 -3.65 2.48
N PRO A 408 25.01 -3.39 3.27
CA PRO A 408 25.14 -3.95 4.60
C PRO A 408 24.09 -3.36 5.57
N ALA A 409 23.85 -4.02 6.70
CA ALA A 409 22.99 -3.51 7.77
C ALA A 409 23.61 -2.33 8.53
N ALA A 410 24.93 -2.35 8.71
CA ALA A 410 25.69 -1.37 9.48
C ALA A 410 27.07 -1.13 8.84
N LEU A 411 27.76 -0.08 9.29
CA LEU A 411 29.13 0.22 8.88
C LEU A 411 30.16 -0.74 9.49
N ASP A 412 29.83 -1.36 10.61
CA ASP A 412 30.74 -2.29 11.30
C ASP A 412 30.94 -3.57 10.48
N GLY A 413 32.18 -4.03 10.36
CA GLY A 413 32.57 -5.18 9.51
C GLY A 413 32.44 -4.97 7.99
N ALA A 414 32.14 -3.74 7.53
CA ALA A 414 31.96 -3.44 6.11
C ALA A 414 33.19 -3.78 5.24
N LEU A 415 34.39 -3.52 5.76
CA LEU A 415 35.65 -3.77 5.06
C LEU A 415 35.92 -5.27 4.91
N GLU A 416 35.66 -6.05 5.95
CA GLU A 416 35.80 -7.51 5.96
C GLU A 416 34.82 -8.15 4.97
N LEU A 417 33.55 -7.72 4.99
CA LEU A 417 32.55 -8.14 4.01
C LEU A 417 33.00 -7.83 2.58
N LEU A 418 33.50 -6.62 2.32
CA LEU A 418 34.01 -6.25 0.99
C LEU A 418 35.17 -7.17 0.55
N LYS A 419 36.11 -7.47 1.43
CA LYS A 419 37.25 -8.38 1.13
C LYS A 419 36.77 -9.77 0.75
N GLU A 420 35.79 -10.32 1.47
CA GLU A 420 35.22 -11.63 1.16
C GLU A 420 34.46 -11.62 -0.17
N LEU A 421 33.64 -10.61 -0.43
CA LEU A 421 32.92 -10.47 -1.70
C LEU A 421 33.85 -10.42 -2.92
N LEU A 422 35.02 -9.79 -2.80
CA LEU A 422 36.02 -9.71 -3.86
C LEU A 422 36.68 -11.06 -4.18
N ARG A 423 36.65 -12.03 -3.24
CA ARG A 423 37.23 -13.37 -3.42
C ARG A 423 36.28 -14.35 -4.10
N LEU A 424 34.98 -14.04 -4.16
CA LEU A 424 33.97 -14.94 -4.70
C LEU A 424 34.11 -15.09 -6.22
N ARG A 425 34.03 -16.34 -6.69
CA ARG A 425 34.05 -16.65 -8.12
C ARG A 425 32.70 -16.31 -8.75
N ARG A 426 32.73 -15.88 -10.01
CA ARG A 426 31.55 -15.47 -10.77
C ARG A 426 31.44 -16.34 -12.01
N ALA A 427 30.25 -16.87 -12.27
CA ALA A 427 29.97 -17.55 -13.54
C ALA A 427 29.87 -16.54 -14.69
N SER A 428 29.29 -15.37 -14.44
CA SER A 428 29.25 -14.27 -15.41
C SER A 428 30.54 -13.47 -15.41
N VAL A 429 31.11 -13.29 -16.59
CA VAL A 429 32.27 -12.41 -16.83
C VAL A 429 31.89 -10.92 -16.83
N ARG A 430 30.60 -10.59 -16.93
CA ARG A 430 30.07 -9.23 -16.95
C ARG A 430 29.57 -8.76 -15.58
N ALA A 431 29.47 -9.66 -14.61
CA ALA A 431 28.90 -9.35 -13.30
C ALA A 431 29.75 -8.33 -12.55
N GLU A 432 29.15 -7.17 -12.27
CA GLU A 432 29.69 -6.14 -11.38
C GLU A 432 29.10 -6.30 -9.97
N ILE A 433 29.95 -6.22 -8.95
CA ILE A 433 29.50 -6.16 -7.55
C ILE A 433 29.55 -4.70 -7.12
N ILE A 434 28.38 -4.11 -6.84
CA ILE A 434 28.23 -2.74 -6.36
C ILE A 434 27.97 -2.79 -4.86
N TYR A 435 28.88 -2.22 -4.09
CA TYR A 435 28.72 -2.08 -2.65
C TYR A 435 28.15 -0.70 -2.32
N LEU A 436 27.00 -0.65 -1.65
CA LEU A 436 26.36 0.59 -1.23
C LEU A 436 26.69 0.93 0.22
N ASP A 437 26.83 2.22 0.48
CA ASP A 437 26.94 2.74 1.84
C ASP A 437 25.63 2.48 2.61
N PRO A 438 25.66 1.89 3.82
CA PRO A 438 24.46 1.67 4.63
C PRO A 438 23.64 2.95 4.87
N GLU A 439 24.28 4.13 4.92
CA GLU A 439 23.63 5.41 5.22
C GLU A 439 22.94 6.10 4.02
N ARG A 440 23.05 5.55 2.80
CA ARG A 440 22.50 6.15 1.56
C ARG A 440 21.32 5.41 0.94
#